data_AF-A0A2C5YG88-F1
#
_entry.id   AF-A0A2C5YG88-F1
#
_cell.length_a   1.000
_cell.length_b   1.000
_cell.length_c   1.000
_cell.angle_alpha   90.00
_cell.angle_beta   90.00
_cell.angle_gamma   90.00
#
_symmetry.space_group_name_H-M   'P 1'
#
loop_
_entity.id
_entity.type
_entity.pdbx_description
1 polymer ?
#
loop_
_entity_poly.entity_id
_entity_poly.type
_entity_poly.pdbx_seq_one_letter_code
_entity_poly.pdbx_strand_id
1 'polypeptide(L)'
;MPSLGEPSLPPKPVVPTYKFNWPTKATSQSFFEKALLGQVEGLSLEDEPATADDMALDDGGDASAVAKRNGALANEEDEDVAGWDMGEDDVPEADSDFINVDSADAGGAGSSEADLWARNSPLAADHVAGGSFETAMQLLNRQVGAVNFAPLKPRFLEVYQASRTFLPASCGLPPLINYVRRTVETDPRQLLPIVPRDLEHLAANDLQKGYDSMKANKLEDGLKLFKGILHGLLINAVSSEDEVAEAKKLITSASEYAVAMEIELARRKLGAPDAVAQDPAKLKRSLELSAYFTIPKIEVPHRQLALLSAMQLAVRNKNYNSALSFANRIIANGGSMKIVENAKKTKAQCERNPNDAVDIEFDQFAEFEVCAASHTPIYSGTAFEECAFDGSKYHSKYKGMVCKVCEVCEVGKHGSGLKLFAA
;
A
#
# COMPACT_ATOMS: atom_id res chain seq x y z
N MET A 1 -19.06 -14.24 -3.35
CA MET A 1 -19.61 -12.87 -3.34
C MET A 1 -20.98 -12.93 -2.71
N PRO A 2 -21.33 -12.06 -1.75
CA PRO A 2 -22.70 -11.99 -1.26
C PRO A 2 -23.61 -11.50 -2.40
N SER A 3 -24.81 -12.08 -2.48
CA SER A 3 -25.83 -11.67 -3.46
C SER A 3 -26.27 -10.22 -3.16
N LEU A 4 -26.09 -9.32 -4.12
CA LEU A 4 -26.64 -7.98 -4.07
C LEU A 4 -28.17 -8.08 -3.93
N GLY A 5 -28.71 -7.62 -2.81
CA GLY A 5 -30.15 -7.59 -2.57
C GLY A 5 -30.85 -6.70 -3.59
N GLU A 6 -32.10 -7.03 -3.90
CA GLU A 6 -32.91 -6.25 -4.82
C GLU A 6 -33.08 -4.82 -4.30
N PRO A 7 -32.90 -3.78 -5.14
CA PRO A 7 -33.07 -2.39 -4.73
C PRO A 7 -34.51 -2.18 -4.27
N SER A 8 -34.70 -1.64 -3.07
CA SER A 8 -36.03 -1.36 -2.54
C SER A 8 -36.75 -0.38 -3.47
N LEU A 9 -37.98 -0.71 -3.83
CA LEU A 9 -38.80 0.16 -4.67
C LEU A 9 -39.06 1.48 -3.92
N PRO A 10 -39.00 2.64 -4.60
CA PRO A 10 -39.36 3.91 -3.97
C PRO A 10 -40.79 3.81 -3.43
N PRO A 11 -41.06 4.37 -2.23
CA PRO A 11 -42.38 4.31 -1.62
C PRO A 11 -43.41 4.90 -2.59
N LYS A 12 -44.39 4.08 -2.98
CA LYS A 12 -45.46 4.53 -3.87
C LYS A 12 -46.43 5.39 -3.05
N PRO A 13 -46.84 6.58 -3.53
CA PRO A 13 -47.85 7.37 -2.86
C PRO A 13 -49.15 6.57 -2.78
N VAL A 14 -49.59 6.27 -1.56
CA VAL A 14 -50.84 5.53 -1.29
C VAL A 14 -52.06 6.36 -1.73
N VAL A 15 -51.95 7.68 -1.65
CA VAL A 15 -53.00 8.62 -2.10
C VAL A 15 -52.47 9.41 -3.29
N PRO A 16 -53.11 9.33 -4.47
CA PRO A 16 -52.75 10.13 -5.62
C PRO A 16 -53.22 11.58 -5.41
N THR A 17 -52.49 12.34 -4.60
CA THR A 17 -52.78 13.74 -4.27
C THR A 17 -52.81 14.66 -5.50
N TYR A 18 -52.17 14.28 -6.61
CA TYR A 18 -52.28 14.97 -7.90
C TYR A 18 -53.68 14.87 -8.55
N LYS A 19 -54.57 13.99 -8.05
CA LYS A 19 -55.96 13.87 -8.52
C LYS A 19 -56.94 14.71 -7.70
N PHE A 20 -56.50 15.28 -6.58
CA PHE A 20 -57.35 16.06 -5.69
C PHE A 20 -56.75 17.45 -5.53
N ASN A 21 -57.57 18.48 -5.74
CA ASN A 21 -57.17 19.83 -5.38
C ASN A 21 -56.96 19.87 -3.86
N TRP A 22 -55.83 20.43 -3.41
CA TRP A 22 -55.56 20.66 -2.00
C TRP A 22 -56.76 21.41 -1.39
N PRO A 23 -57.24 21.07 -0.18
CA PRO A 23 -58.34 21.80 0.44
C PRO A 23 -57.92 23.26 0.61
N THR A 24 -58.41 24.13 -0.27
CA THR A 24 -58.23 25.57 -0.18
C THR A 24 -59.20 26.07 0.88
N LYS A 25 -58.67 26.70 1.93
CA LYS A 25 -59.49 27.45 2.90
C LYS A 25 -60.38 28.42 2.12
N ALA A 26 -61.67 28.48 2.42
CA ALA A 26 -62.58 29.42 1.76
C ALA A 26 -61.99 30.83 1.88
N THR A 27 -61.88 31.54 0.77
CA THR A 27 -61.25 32.87 0.71
C THR A 27 -62.05 33.84 1.57
N SER A 28 -61.60 34.08 2.80
CA SER A 28 -62.07 35.21 3.61
C SER A 28 -61.32 36.45 3.16
N GLN A 29 -62.04 37.50 2.74
CA GLN A 29 -61.45 38.80 2.39
C GLN A 29 -60.57 39.28 3.54
N SER A 30 -59.34 39.71 3.21
CA SER A 30 -58.43 40.23 4.23
C SER A 30 -58.96 41.57 4.76
N PHE A 31 -58.59 41.91 6.00
CA PHE A 31 -58.92 43.19 6.62
C PHE A 31 -58.57 44.39 5.71
N PHE A 32 -57.42 44.32 5.03
CA PHE A 32 -56.95 45.35 4.10
C PHE A 32 -57.81 45.45 2.83
N GLU A 33 -58.34 44.32 2.35
CA GLU A 33 -59.20 44.28 1.16
C GLU A 33 -60.57 44.90 1.43
N LYS A 34 -61.12 44.71 2.65
CA LYS A 34 -62.35 45.37 3.11
C LYS A 34 -62.18 46.88 3.29
N ALA A 35 -61.02 47.31 3.81
CA ALA A 35 -60.68 48.73 3.94
C ALA A 35 -60.55 49.43 2.57
N LEU A 36 -60.00 48.74 1.57
CA LEU A 36 -59.83 49.27 0.21
C LEU A 36 -61.16 49.42 -0.55
N LEU A 37 -62.15 48.58 -0.25
CA LEU A 37 -63.50 48.61 -0.81
C LEU A 37 -64.42 49.64 -0.13
N GLY A 38 -63.90 50.45 0.80
CA GLY A 38 -64.66 51.52 1.45
C GLY A 38 -65.73 51.03 2.43
N GLN A 39 -65.71 49.76 2.81
CA GLN A 39 -66.57 49.19 3.85
C GLN A 39 -65.90 49.38 5.22
N VAL A 40 -65.96 50.61 5.74
CA VAL A 40 -65.26 51.02 6.98
C VAL A 40 -66.15 50.96 8.23
N GLU A 41 -67.43 50.60 8.10
CA GLU A 41 -68.33 50.44 9.26
C GLU A 41 -68.09 49.09 9.94
N GLY A 42 -67.26 49.10 10.98
CA GLY A 42 -67.00 47.95 11.86
C GLY A 42 -65.53 47.61 12.14
N LEU A 43 -64.58 48.46 11.74
CA LEU A 43 -63.15 48.23 12.00
C LEU A 43 -62.76 48.75 13.40
N SER A 44 -63.05 47.98 14.45
CA SER A 44 -62.39 48.13 15.75
C SER A 44 -61.03 47.44 15.70
N LEU A 45 -59.98 48.14 16.12
CA LEU A 45 -58.58 47.71 16.08
C LEU A 45 -58.16 47.18 17.46
N GLU A 46 -58.96 46.26 17.99
CA GLU A 46 -58.63 45.50 19.20
C GLU A 46 -58.26 44.08 18.77
N ASP A 47 -56.98 43.76 18.94
CA ASP A 47 -56.43 42.41 18.82
C ASP A 47 -57.08 41.50 19.86
N GLU A 48 -58.24 40.93 19.52
CA GLU A 48 -58.76 39.75 20.20
C GLU A 48 -58.03 38.52 19.64
N PRO A 49 -57.25 37.79 20.46
CA PRO A 49 -56.64 36.56 20.02
C PRO A 49 -57.77 35.60 19.65
N ALA A 50 -57.79 35.17 18.39
CA ALA A 50 -58.70 34.13 17.92
C ALA A 50 -58.58 32.92 18.83
N THR A 51 -59.56 32.77 19.71
CA THR A 51 -59.78 31.61 20.55
C THR A 51 -60.03 30.43 19.63
N ALA A 52 -59.00 29.59 19.50
CA ALA A 52 -59.14 28.25 18.98
C ALA A 52 -59.89 27.43 20.03
N ASP A 53 -61.20 27.47 19.95
CA ASP A 53 -62.10 26.58 20.70
C ASP A 53 -62.36 25.34 19.84
N ASP A 54 -61.68 24.24 20.17
CA ASP A 54 -62.22 22.87 20.25
C ASP A 54 -61.06 21.83 20.24
N MET A 55 -60.40 21.68 21.40
CA MET A 55 -59.70 20.44 21.75
C MET A 55 -59.92 20.21 23.25
N ALA A 56 -61.02 19.54 23.56
CA ALA A 56 -61.30 18.98 24.86
C ALA A 56 -60.14 18.08 25.32
N LEU A 57 -59.36 18.56 26.28
CA LEU A 57 -58.48 17.77 27.14
C LEU A 57 -58.98 17.96 28.57
N ASP A 58 -59.62 16.91 29.06
CA ASP A 58 -60.16 16.78 30.40
C ASP A 58 -59.04 16.78 31.45
N ASP A 59 -59.45 17.34 32.59
CA ASP A 59 -58.74 17.72 33.79
C ASP A 59 -58.28 16.51 34.63
N GLY A 60 -57.31 16.73 35.51
CA GLY A 60 -56.78 15.67 36.36
C GLY A 60 -55.70 16.03 37.37
N GLY A 61 -55.82 17.18 38.04
CA GLY A 61 -55.59 17.26 39.49
C GLY A 61 -54.17 17.32 40.08
N ASP A 62 -53.90 18.50 40.63
CA ASP A 62 -53.50 18.76 42.03
C ASP A 62 -52.08 19.29 42.34
N ALA A 63 -52.15 20.34 43.15
CA ALA A 63 -51.21 21.34 43.60
C ALA A 63 -50.12 20.78 44.54
N SER A 64 -48.97 21.45 44.71
CA SER A 64 -48.87 22.53 45.69
C SER A 64 -47.57 23.35 45.54
N ALA A 65 -47.74 24.68 45.49
CA ALA A 65 -46.81 25.78 45.81
C ALA A 65 -45.95 25.54 47.09
N VAL A 66 -44.79 26.17 47.35
CA VAL A 66 -44.52 27.59 47.71
C VAL A 66 -42.96 27.74 47.73
N ALA A 67 -42.24 28.60 47.01
CA ALA A 67 -42.14 30.07 46.89
C ALA A 67 -41.42 30.84 48.05
N LYS A 68 -40.25 31.45 47.70
CA LYS A 68 -39.61 32.70 48.22
C LYS A 68 -38.91 32.60 49.60
N ARG A 69 -37.82 33.33 49.93
CA ARG A 69 -37.41 34.71 49.58
C ARG A 69 -35.97 35.02 50.06
N ASN A 70 -35.35 36.01 49.41
CA ASN A 70 -34.07 36.70 49.70
C ASN A 70 -33.86 37.24 51.13
N GLY A 71 -32.59 37.48 51.51
CA GLY A 71 -32.18 38.42 52.55
C GLY A 71 -30.66 38.50 52.73
N ALA A 72 -30.10 39.71 52.69
CA ALA A 72 -28.67 40.03 52.60
C ALA A 72 -28.03 40.45 53.93
N LEU A 73 -26.67 40.55 53.92
CA LEU A 73 -25.75 41.43 54.68
C LEU A 73 -24.89 40.83 55.81
N ALA A 74 -23.58 40.78 55.51
CA ALA A 74 -22.41 41.31 56.25
C ALA A 74 -22.05 40.79 57.66
N ASN A 75 -20.84 40.21 57.79
CA ASN A 75 -19.72 40.73 58.60
C ASN A 75 -18.42 39.94 58.25
N GLU A 76 -17.37 40.62 57.79
CA GLU A 76 -16.12 40.95 58.53
C GLU A 76 -15.28 39.69 58.82
N GLU A 77 -14.26 39.47 57.98
CA GLU A 77 -12.82 39.62 58.31
C GLU A 77 -12.27 38.36 58.98
N ASP A 78 -11.50 37.58 58.21
CA ASP A 78 -10.23 37.01 58.68
C ASP A 78 -9.39 36.64 57.46
N GLU A 79 -8.26 37.34 57.35
CA GLU A 79 -7.16 37.07 56.44
C GLU A 79 -6.50 35.74 56.81
N ASP A 80 -6.47 34.78 55.89
CA ASP A 80 -5.43 33.77 55.88
C ASP A 80 -4.85 33.64 54.46
N VAL A 81 -3.60 34.06 54.40
CA VAL A 81 -2.71 34.17 53.25
C VAL A 81 -2.40 32.78 52.69
N ALA A 82 -3.00 32.44 51.54
CA ALA A 82 -2.52 31.38 50.67
C ALA A 82 -1.88 32.02 49.44
N GLY A 83 -0.58 31.77 49.25
CA GLY A 83 0.26 32.39 48.24
C GLY A 83 -0.29 32.25 46.83
N TRP A 84 -0.42 33.41 46.16
CA TRP A 84 -0.74 33.51 44.75
C TRP A 84 0.53 33.17 43.98
N ASP A 85 0.64 31.91 43.58
CA ASP A 85 1.54 31.45 42.54
C ASP A 85 1.27 32.27 41.28
N MET A 86 2.28 33.01 40.83
CA MET A 86 2.25 33.88 39.65
C MET A 86 2.28 33.00 38.40
N GLY A 87 1.11 32.50 37.98
CA GLY A 87 0.90 31.92 36.64
C GLY A 87 0.86 33.05 35.61
N GLU A 88 1.73 32.93 34.60
CA GLU A 88 2.00 33.92 33.55
C GLU A 88 0.74 34.49 32.88
N ASP A 89 0.76 35.80 32.66
CA ASP A 89 -0.21 36.60 31.93
C ASP A 89 -0.56 35.97 30.57
N ASP A 90 -1.83 35.59 30.37
CA ASP A 90 -2.40 35.38 29.03
C ASP A 90 -2.46 36.75 28.32
N VAL A 91 -1.37 37.11 27.65
CA VAL A 91 -1.34 38.18 26.66
C VAL A 91 -2.18 37.69 25.48
N PRO A 92 -3.29 38.35 25.11
CA PRO A 92 -3.97 38.02 23.87
C PRO A 92 -3.05 38.45 22.73
N GLU A 93 -2.23 37.52 22.23
CA GLU A 93 -1.52 37.71 20.99
C GLU A 93 -2.56 37.93 19.89
N ALA A 94 -2.55 39.13 19.34
CA ALA A 94 -3.24 39.43 18.09
C ALA A 94 -2.58 38.56 17.02
N ASP A 95 -3.19 37.40 16.75
CA ASP A 95 -2.86 36.57 15.60
C ASP A 95 -2.87 37.45 14.35
N SER A 96 -1.69 37.58 13.76
CA SER A 96 -1.52 38.17 12.45
C SER A 96 -2.43 37.45 11.45
N ASP A 97 -3.34 38.20 10.83
CA ASP A 97 -4.09 37.83 9.64
C ASP A 97 -3.13 37.39 8.51
N PHE A 98 -2.75 36.11 8.52
CA PHE A 98 -2.65 35.34 7.29
C PHE A 98 -3.96 34.58 7.14
N ILE A 99 -4.98 35.31 6.68
CA ILE A 99 -6.20 34.73 6.11
C ILE A 99 -5.76 33.91 4.90
N ASN A 100 -5.52 32.61 5.10
CA ASN A 100 -5.69 31.67 4.00
C ASN A 100 -7.18 31.66 3.69
N VAL A 101 -7.52 32.09 2.47
CA VAL A 101 -8.88 32.36 2.02
C VAL A 101 -9.61 31.04 1.78
N ASP A 102 -9.98 30.35 2.86
CA ASP A 102 -11.06 29.37 2.88
C ASP A 102 -11.99 29.76 4.03
N SER A 103 -12.73 30.85 3.81
CA SER A 103 -13.81 31.30 4.67
C SER A 103 -14.78 30.16 4.96
N ALA A 104 -14.76 29.70 6.22
CA ALA A 104 -15.66 28.72 6.79
C ALA A 104 -17.11 29.23 7.02
N ASP A 105 -17.56 30.21 6.24
CA ASP A 105 -18.91 30.79 6.32
C ASP A 105 -19.80 30.46 5.11
N ALA A 106 -19.36 29.53 4.27
CA ALA A 106 -20.16 28.95 3.21
C ALA A 106 -20.04 27.42 3.22
N GLY A 107 -20.44 26.76 4.33
CA GLY A 107 -20.64 25.30 4.37
C GLY A 107 -19.52 24.49 3.69
N GLY A 108 -18.27 24.92 3.87
CA GLY A 108 -17.11 24.33 3.20
C GLY A 108 -17.10 22.83 3.48
N ALA A 109 -17.03 22.01 2.43
CA ALA A 109 -16.98 20.57 2.58
C ALA A 109 -15.84 20.23 3.55
N GLY A 110 -16.20 19.66 4.72
CA GLY A 110 -15.21 19.22 5.69
C GLY A 110 -14.17 18.33 5.02
N SER A 111 -12.91 18.43 5.44
CA SER A 111 -11.83 17.58 4.90
C SER A 111 -12.25 16.12 5.01
N SER A 112 -12.18 15.38 3.90
CA SER A 112 -12.54 13.96 3.92
C SER A 112 -11.50 13.20 4.73
N GLU A 113 -11.88 12.07 5.32
CA GLU A 113 -10.93 11.25 6.09
C GLU A 113 -9.74 10.78 5.21
N ALA A 114 -10.00 10.52 3.94
CA ALA A 114 -8.97 10.22 2.95
C ALA A 114 -7.94 11.36 2.78
N ASP A 115 -8.37 12.62 2.89
CA ASP A 115 -7.47 13.78 2.84
C ASP A 115 -6.66 13.90 4.14
N LEU A 116 -7.24 13.52 5.28
CA LEU A 116 -6.54 13.50 6.57
C LEU A 116 -5.39 12.48 6.57
N TRP A 117 -5.58 11.31 5.98
CA TRP A 117 -4.52 10.28 5.89
C TRP A 117 -3.25 10.78 5.19
N ALA A 118 -3.41 11.51 4.08
CA ALA A 118 -2.30 12.09 3.33
C ALA A 118 -1.61 13.25 4.06
N ARG A 119 -2.26 13.87 5.05
CA ARG A 119 -1.68 14.91 5.91
C ARG A 119 -0.98 14.33 7.13
N ASN A 120 -1.55 13.26 7.70
CA ASN A 120 -1.09 12.64 8.94
C ASN A 120 0.09 11.68 8.71
N SER A 121 0.23 11.10 7.52
CA SER A 121 1.22 10.05 7.26
C SER A 121 2.29 10.44 6.24
N PRO A 122 3.56 10.11 6.47
CA PRO A 122 4.63 10.21 5.48
C PRO A 122 4.76 8.96 4.57
N LEU A 123 3.86 7.98 4.69
CA LEU A 123 3.95 6.68 4.01
C LEU A 123 3.20 6.72 2.67
N ALA A 124 3.86 6.31 1.59
CA ALA A 124 3.25 6.29 0.26
C ALA A 124 1.97 5.42 0.20
N ALA A 125 1.91 4.33 0.98
CA ALA A 125 0.73 3.47 1.04
C ALA A 125 -0.52 4.21 1.53
N ASP A 126 -0.39 5.10 2.51
CA ASP A 126 -1.51 5.84 3.09
C ASP A 126 -2.03 6.90 2.11
N HIS A 127 -1.13 7.56 1.37
CA HIS A 127 -1.51 8.48 0.29
C HIS A 127 -2.25 7.77 -0.85
N VAL A 128 -1.85 6.54 -1.19
CA VAL A 128 -2.53 5.71 -2.19
C VAL A 128 -3.94 5.34 -1.71
N ALA A 129 -4.11 4.93 -0.47
CA ALA A 129 -5.43 4.65 0.11
C ALA A 129 -6.34 5.90 0.09
N GLY A 130 -5.77 7.08 0.36
CA GLY A 130 -6.48 8.36 0.25
C GLY A 130 -6.89 8.72 -1.19
N GLY A 131 -6.27 8.11 -2.21
CA GLY A 131 -6.47 8.46 -3.63
C GLY A 131 -5.58 9.59 -4.11
N SER A 132 -4.68 10.10 -3.27
CA SER A 132 -3.68 11.09 -3.65
C SER A 132 -2.48 10.41 -4.31
N PHE A 133 -2.69 9.88 -5.52
CA PHE A 133 -1.66 9.11 -6.20
C PHE A 133 -0.44 9.95 -6.58
N GLU A 134 -0.61 11.23 -6.90
CA GLU A 134 0.50 12.10 -7.25
C GLU A 134 1.47 12.30 -6.09
N THR A 135 0.95 12.58 -4.89
CA THR A 135 1.78 12.75 -3.69
C THR A 135 2.47 11.45 -3.30
N ALA A 136 1.78 10.31 -3.42
CA ALA A 136 2.40 8.99 -3.24
C ALA A 136 3.57 8.74 -4.22
N MET A 137 3.39 9.10 -5.50
CA MET A 137 4.44 8.96 -6.51
C MET A 137 5.64 9.86 -6.23
N GLN A 138 5.41 11.11 -5.80
CA GLN A 138 6.47 12.03 -5.41
C GLN A 138 7.26 11.51 -4.19
N LEU A 139 6.58 10.94 -3.20
CA LEU A 139 7.21 10.31 -2.05
C LEU A 139 8.09 9.12 -2.47
N LEU A 140 7.58 8.21 -3.30
CA LEU A 140 8.34 7.07 -3.81
C LEU A 140 9.54 7.50 -4.67
N ASN A 141 9.41 8.57 -5.47
CA ASN A 141 10.53 9.10 -6.24
C ASN A 141 11.65 9.60 -5.32
N ARG A 142 11.31 10.30 -4.24
CA ARG A 142 12.27 10.82 -3.24
C ARG A 142 12.88 9.72 -2.37
N GLN A 143 12.09 8.70 -2.01
CA GLN A 143 12.51 7.65 -1.08
C GLN A 143 13.37 6.59 -1.76
N VAL A 144 12.92 6.06 -2.91
CA VAL A 144 13.53 4.90 -3.56
C VAL A 144 13.94 5.15 -5.02
N GLY A 145 13.77 6.37 -5.53
CA GLY A 145 14.10 6.67 -6.93
C GLY A 145 13.13 6.06 -7.93
N ALA A 146 11.85 5.88 -7.56
CA ALA A 146 10.81 5.36 -8.47
C ALA A 146 10.55 6.31 -9.64
N VAL A 147 10.64 5.81 -10.88
CA VAL A 147 10.40 6.57 -12.11
C VAL A 147 9.30 5.94 -12.96
N ASN A 148 9.25 4.61 -13.02
CA ASN A 148 8.23 3.90 -13.79
C ASN A 148 7.12 3.36 -12.89
N PHE A 149 5.98 4.04 -12.86
CA PHE A 149 4.84 3.65 -12.02
C PHE A 149 3.84 2.72 -12.73
N ALA A 150 4.02 2.41 -14.01
CA ALA A 150 3.10 1.55 -14.75
C ALA A 150 2.89 0.15 -14.12
N PRO A 151 3.94 -0.54 -13.61
CA PRO A 151 3.78 -1.84 -12.95
C PRO A 151 3.03 -1.77 -11.60
N LEU A 152 3.03 -0.60 -10.96
CA LEU A 152 2.38 -0.40 -9.64
C LEU A 152 0.88 -0.14 -9.74
N LYS A 153 0.34 0.16 -10.93
CA LYS A 153 -1.09 0.41 -11.15
C LYS A 153 -2.03 -0.62 -10.50
N PRO A 154 -1.87 -1.94 -10.67
CA PRO A 154 -2.75 -2.91 -10.01
C PRO A 154 -2.71 -2.82 -8.48
N ARG A 155 -1.53 -2.59 -7.89
CA ARG A 155 -1.37 -2.43 -6.44
C ARG A 155 -1.97 -1.11 -5.95
N PHE A 156 -1.77 -0.01 -6.68
CA PHE A 156 -2.39 1.28 -6.37
C PHE A 156 -3.91 1.18 -6.30
N LEU A 157 -4.52 0.55 -7.31
CA LEU A 157 -5.97 0.39 -7.38
C LEU A 157 -6.50 -0.57 -6.31
N GLU A 158 -5.77 -1.65 -6.01
CA GLU A 158 -6.14 -2.58 -4.95
C GLU A 158 -6.20 -1.90 -3.58
N VAL A 159 -5.16 -1.15 -3.21
CA VAL A 159 -5.10 -0.43 -1.92
C VAL A 159 -6.21 0.63 -1.86
N TYR A 160 -6.38 1.40 -2.93
CA TYR A 160 -7.44 2.41 -3.01
C TYR A 160 -8.84 1.81 -2.85
N GLN A 161 -9.14 0.70 -3.52
CA GLN A 161 -10.44 0.04 -3.45
C GLN A 161 -10.67 -0.64 -2.09
N ALA A 162 -9.63 -1.23 -1.48
CA ALA A 162 -9.75 -1.92 -0.20
C ALA A 162 -10.02 -0.97 0.98
N SER A 163 -9.60 0.30 0.87
CA SER A 163 -9.74 1.29 1.94
C SER A 163 -11.17 1.85 2.12
N ARG A 164 -12.11 1.52 1.22
CA ARG A 164 -13.46 2.13 1.19
C ARG A 164 -14.55 1.06 1.15
N THR A 165 -15.54 1.23 2.01
CA THR A 165 -16.79 0.48 2.00
C THR A 165 -17.96 1.44 1.77
N PHE A 166 -19.05 0.96 1.17
CA PHE A 166 -20.20 1.79 0.82
C PHE A 166 -21.43 1.29 1.56
N LEU A 167 -22.04 2.16 2.37
CA LEU A 167 -23.23 1.87 3.16
C LEU A 167 -24.45 2.56 2.55
N PRO A 168 -25.43 1.82 2.00
CA PRO A 168 -26.66 2.41 1.50
C PRO A 168 -27.54 2.88 2.67
N ALA A 169 -27.60 4.18 2.91
CA ALA A 169 -28.38 4.75 4.02
C ALA A 169 -29.85 4.99 3.66
N SER A 170 -30.12 5.47 2.44
CA SER A 170 -31.48 5.83 2.01
C SER A 170 -31.70 5.45 0.55
N CYS A 171 -32.91 4.98 0.24
CA CYS A 171 -33.23 4.56 -1.11
C CYS A 171 -33.31 5.78 -2.05
N GLY A 172 -32.63 5.72 -3.19
CA GLY A 172 -32.55 6.81 -4.16
C GLY A 172 -31.47 7.87 -3.88
N LEU A 173 -30.72 7.76 -2.78
CA LEU A 173 -29.56 8.63 -2.50
C LEU A 173 -28.24 7.87 -2.66
N PRO A 174 -27.12 8.56 -2.98
CA PRO A 174 -25.80 7.94 -3.00
C PRO A 174 -25.45 7.29 -1.65
N PRO A 175 -24.74 6.14 -1.67
CA PRO A 175 -24.33 5.48 -0.43
C PRO A 175 -23.29 6.32 0.32
N LEU A 176 -23.29 6.20 1.65
CA LEU A 176 -22.26 6.78 2.50
C LEU A 176 -20.95 6.01 2.34
N ILE A 177 -19.85 6.75 2.24
CA ILE A 177 -18.51 6.16 2.18
C ILE A 177 -18.03 5.96 3.60
N ASN A 178 -17.69 4.72 3.94
CA ASN A 178 -17.08 4.35 5.20
C ASN A 178 -15.63 3.93 4.95
N TYR A 179 -14.70 4.65 5.57
CA TYR A 179 -13.26 4.45 5.43
C TYR A 179 -12.77 3.41 6.43
N VAL A 180 -12.07 2.39 5.93
CA VAL A 180 -11.56 1.29 6.76
C VAL A 180 -10.20 1.67 7.32
N ARG A 181 -10.12 1.72 8.65
CA ARG A 181 -8.94 2.17 9.40
C ARG A 181 -8.17 0.98 9.97
N ARG A 182 -6.87 1.15 10.15
CA ARG A 182 -6.03 0.25 10.98
C ARG A 182 -5.95 0.72 12.44
N THR A 183 -6.15 2.01 12.70
CA THR A 183 -6.17 2.58 14.06
C THR A 183 -7.58 2.53 14.66
N VAL A 184 -7.65 2.26 15.97
CA VAL A 184 -8.90 2.25 16.75
C VAL A 184 -9.19 3.61 17.38
N GLU A 185 -8.23 4.54 17.29
CA GLU A 185 -8.31 5.87 17.86
C GLU A 185 -9.38 6.74 17.17
N THR A 186 -9.93 7.68 17.92
CA THR A 186 -10.98 8.58 17.45
C THR A 186 -10.43 9.97 17.08
N ASP A 187 -9.18 10.28 17.45
CA ASP A 187 -8.55 11.56 17.11
C ASP A 187 -8.33 11.65 15.58
N PRO A 188 -8.89 12.67 14.89
CA PRO A 188 -8.67 12.92 13.47
C PRO A 188 -7.20 12.98 13.03
N ARG A 189 -6.26 13.27 13.95
CA ARG A 189 -4.82 13.35 13.68
C ARG A 189 -4.11 12.00 13.60
N GLN A 190 -4.73 10.95 14.14
CA GLN A 190 -4.13 9.61 14.23
C GLN A 190 -4.85 8.56 13.36
N LEU A 191 -5.82 9.01 12.56
CA LEU A 191 -6.54 8.13 11.64
C LEU A 191 -5.61 7.68 10.51
N LEU A 192 -5.50 6.37 10.31
CA LEU A 192 -4.71 5.77 9.24
C LEU A 192 -5.48 4.63 8.55
N PRO A 193 -5.32 4.46 7.24
CA PRO A 193 -6.05 3.46 6.47
C PRO A 193 -5.50 2.04 6.69
N ILE A 194 -6.34 1.04 6.44
CA ILE A 194 -5.89 -0.34 6.29
C ILE A 194 -5.19 -0.53 4.93
N VAL A 195 -4.08 -1.27 4.92
CA VAL A 195 -3.39 -1.66 3.69
C VAL A 195 -3.57 -3.16 3.48
N PRO A 196 -4.13 -3.62 2.35
CA PRO A 196 -4.30 -5.04 2.10
C PRO A 196 -2.95 -5.74 1.83
N ARG A 197 -2.88 -7.03 2.16
CA ARG A 197 -1.69 -7.90 2.06
C ARG A 197 -0.53 -7.41 2.93
N ASP A 198 -0.72 -7.60 4.22
CA ASP A 198 0.30 -7.36 5.25
C ASP A 198 1.56 -8.20 5.03
N LEU A 199 2.63 -7.84 5.74
CA LEU A 199 3.92 -8.53 5.64
C LEU A 199 3.81 -10.04 5.88
N GLU A 200 3.00 -10.45 6.85
CA GLU A 200 2.72 -11.86 7.14
C GLU A 200 2.09 -12.59 5.95
N HIS A 201 1.14 -11.94 5.24
CA HIS A 201 0.51 -12.54 4.08
C HIS A 201 1.52 -12.75 2.93
N LEU A 202 2.38 -11.75 2.70
CA LEU A 202 3.42 -11.84 1.67
C LEU A 202 4.44 -12.95 1.98
N ALA A 203 4.83 -13.10 3.25
CA ALA A 203 5.78 -14.11 3.70
C ALA A 203 5.18 -15.52 3.74
N ALA A 204 3.95 -15.68 4.22
CA ALA A 204 3.32 -16.98 4.40
C ALA A 204 2.72 -17.55 3.11
N ASN A 205 2.14 -16.70 2.25
CA ASN A 205 1.44 -17.15 1.04
C ASN A 205 2.27 -16.95 -0.22
N ASP A 206 2.60 -15.69 -0.54
CA ASP A 206 3.14 -15.37 -1.86
C ASP A 206 4.59 -15.84 -2.02
N LEU A 207 5.40 -15.74 -0.97
CA LEU A 207 6.75 -16.31 -0.95
C LEU A 207 6.73 -17.84 -1.16
N GLN A 208 5.84 -18.56 -0.46
CA GLN A 208 5.73 -20.01 -0.60
C GLN A 208 5.28 -20.42 -2.01
N LYS A 209 4.32 -19.70 -2.60
CA LYS A 209 3.95 -19.91 -4.02
C LYS A 209 5.12 -19.65 -4.97
N GLY A 210 5.95 -18.64 -4.69
CA GLY A 210 7.17 -18.37 -5.43
C GLY A 210 8.18 -19.52 -5.35
N TYR A 211 8.36 -20.09 -4.15
CA TYR A 211 9.20 -21.27 -3.92
C TYR A 211 8.69 -22.50 -4.65
N ASP A 212 7.39 -22.76 -4.60
CA ASP A 212 6.78 -23.88 -5.30
C ASP A 212 6.87 -23.72 -6.83
N SER A 213 6.76 -22.50 -7.34
CA SER A 213 6.96 -22.19 -8.76
C SER A 213 8.39 -22.47 -9.21
N MET A 214 9.39 -22.17 -8.37
CA MET A 214 10.79 -22.55 -8.61
C MET A 214 10.92 -24.08 -8.68
N LYS A 215 10.47 -24.80 -7.65
CA LYS A 215 10.54 -26.28 -7.59
C LYS A 215 9.81 -26.95 -8.76
N ALA A 216 8.67 -26.39 -9.17
CA ALA A 216 7.87 -26.87 -10.30
C ALA A 216 8.41 -26.42 -11.67
N ASN A 217 9.54 -25.70 -11.71
CA ASN A 217 10.18 -25.20 -12.92
C ASN A 217 9.32 -24.22 -13.76
N LYS A 218 8.34 -23.56 -13.13
CA LYS A 218 7.48 -22.52 -13.72
C LYS A 218 8.06 -21.13 -13.47
N LEU A 219 9.20 -20.85 -14.09
CA LEU A 219 10.01 -19.68 -13.78
C LEU A 219 9.35 -18.35 -14.19
N GLU A 220 8.55 -18.34 -15.25
CA GLU A 220 7.85 -17.12 -15.71
C GLU A 220 6.76 -16.69 -14.73
N ASP A 221 6.01 -17.65 -14.19
CA ASP A 221 4.99 -17.40 -13.17
C ASP A 221 5.65 -17.03 -11.84
N GLY A 222 6.74 -17.73 -11.47
CA GLY A 222 7.54 -17.41 -10.28
C GLY A 222 8.10 -15.99 -10.33
N LEU A 223 8.62 -15.55 -11.48
CA LEU A 223 9.15 -14.19 -11.65
C LEU A 223 8.07 -13.14 -11.44
N LYS A 224 6.86 -13.35 -11.96
CA LYS A 224 5.71 -12.45 -11.73
C LYS A 224 5.33 -12.39 -10.25
N LEU A 225 5.37 -13.51 -9.54
CA LEU A 225 5.10 -13.56 -8.09
C LEU A 225 6.14 -12.77 -7.30
N PHE A 226 7.44 -13.00 -7.53
CA PHE A 226 8.49 -12.27 -6.81
C PHE A 226 8.48 -10.77 -7.13
N LYS A 227 8.24 -10.37 -8.38
CA LYS A 227 8.02 -8.96 -8.74
C LYS A 227 6.77 -8.39 -8.06
N GLY A 228 5.69 -9.16 -7.98
CA GLY A 228 4.48 -8.79 -7.26
C GLY A 228 4.69 -8.59 -5.75
N ILE A 229 5.54 -9.41 -5.11
CA ILE A 229 5.95 -9.23 -3.71
C ILE A 229 6.72 -7.92 -3.56
N LEU A 230 7.69 -7.65 -4.45
CA LEU A 230 8.43 -6.39 -4.46
C LEU A 230 7.52 -5.17 -4.61
N HIS A 231 6.55 -5.22 -5.54
CA HIS A 231 5.54 -4.16 -5.71
C HIS A 231 4.60 -4.02 -4.52
N GLY A 232 4.26 -5.14 -3.88
CA GLY A 232 3.49 -5.15 -2.65
C GLY A 232 4.23 -4.45 -1.51
N LEU A 233 5.53 -4.74 -1.35
CA LEU A 233 6.38 -4.14 -0.31
C LEU A 233 6.68 -2.66 -0.56
N LEU A 234 6.71 -2.19 -1.81
CA LEU A 234 6.81 -0.76 -2.12
C LEU A 234 5.62 0.05 -1.58
N ILE A 235 4.46 -0.58 -1.46
CA ILE A 235 3.20 0.05 -1.08
C ILE A 235 2.61 -0.76 0.07
N ASN A 236 3.37 -0.80 1.16
CA ASN A 236 2.95 -1.44 2.40
C ASN A 236 3.14 -0.50 3.59
N ALA A 237 2.41 -0.78 4.66
CA ALA A 237 2.56 -0.11 5.94
C ALA A 237 2.72 -1.17 7.03
N VAL A 238 3.62 -0.88 7.95
CA VAL A 238 4.12 -1.82 8.95
C VAL A 238 3.90 -1.22 10.34
N SER A 239 3.82 -2.06 11.39
CA SER A 239 3.47 -1.60 12.75
C SER A 239 4.68 -1.37 13.67
N SER A 240 5.83 -1.96 13.36
CA SER A 240 7.03 -1.91 14.19
C SER A 240 8.32 -1.76 13.37
N GLU A 241 9.38 -1.26 14.00
CA GLU A 241 10.71 -1.17 13.35
C GLU A 241 11.31 -2.56 13.06
N ASP A 242 11.00 -3.56 13.90
CA ASP A 242 11.43 -4.94 13.69
C ASP A 242 10.86 -5.54 12.40
N GLU A 243 9.56 -5.31 12.15
CA GLU A 243 8.92 -5.73 10.89
C GLU A 243 9.51 -4.98 9.68
N VAL A 244 10.04 -3.75 9.83
CA VAL A 244 10.77 -3.07 8.74
C VAL A 244 12.05 -3.82 8.39
N ALA A 245 12.78 -4.34 9.39
CA ALA A 245 13.96 -5.15 9.15
C ALA A 245 13.61 -6.47 8.45
N GLU A 246 12.47 -7.09 8.80
CA GLU A 246 11.96 -8.28 8.11
C GLU A 246 11.53 -7.99 6.67
N ALA A 247 10.84 -6.87 6.43
CA ALA A 247 10.48 -6.43 5.08
C ALA A 247 11.72 -6.22 4.20
N LYS A 248 12.80 -5.64 4.73
CA LYS A 248 14.08 -5.53 4.01
C LYS A 248 14.68 -6.88 3.66
N LYS A 249 14.68 -7.84 4.59
CA LYS A 249 15.14 -9.23 4.30
C LYS A 249 14.28 -9.88 3.21
N LEU A 250 12.97 -9.65 3.23
CA LEU A 250 12.04 -10.17 2.23
C LEU A 250 12.29 -9.55 0.85
N ILE A 251 12.57 -8.24 0.78
CA ILE A 251 12.98 -7.54 -0.46
C ILE A 251 14.25 -8.17 -1.02
N THR A 252 15.29 -8.35 -0.19
CA THR A 252 16.55 -8.97 -0.63
C THR A 252 16.33 -10.41 -1.12
N SER A 253 15.54 -11.20 -0.42
CA SER A 253 15.22 -12.56 -0.87
C SER A 253 14.49 -12.52 -2.22
N ALA A 254 13.42 -11.73 -2.35
CA ALA A 254 12.65 -11.64 -3.58
C ALA A 254 13.47 -11.12 -4.77
N SER A 255 14.40 -10.19 -4.55
CA SER A 255 15.29 -9.69 -5.61
C SER A 255 16.30 -10.75 -6.07
N GLU A 256 16.90 -11.48 -5.14
CA GLU A 256 17.81 -12.61 -5.45
C GLU A 256 17.10 -13.71 -6.25
N TYR A 257 15.87 -14.07 -5.88
CA TYR A 257 15.06 -15.03 -6.64
C TYR A 257 14.67 -14.51 -8.03
N ALA A 258 14.30 -13.24 -8.13
CA ALA A 258 13.96 -12.64 -9.42
C ALA A 258 15.16 -12.64 -10.37
N VAL A 259 16.34 -12.23 -9.90
CA VAL A 259 17.58 -12.27 -10.69
C VAL A 259 17.93 -13.70 -11.09
N ALA A 260 17.84 -14.66 -10.18
CA ALA A 260 18.12 -16.06 -10.46
C ALA A 260 17.20 -16.62 -11.57
N MET A 261 15.90 -16.39 -11.45
CA MET A 261 14.92 -16.84 -12.46
C MET A 261 15.12 -16.13 -13.81
N GLU A 262 15.47 -14.85 -13.81
CA GLU A 262 15.71 -14.08 -15.03
C GLU A 262 16.95 -14.57 -15.79
N ILE A 263 18.04 -14.92 -15.08
CA ILE A 263 19.25 -15.54 -15.66
C ILE A 263 18.89 -16.86 -16.35
N GLU A 264 18.13 -17.72 -15.68
CA GLU A 264 17.75 -19.03 -16.22
C GLU A 264 16.78 -18.88 -17.42
N LEU A 265 15.86 -17.92 -17.37
CA LEU A 265 15.01 -17.58 -18.53
C LEU A 265 15.83 -17.01 -19.70
N ALA A 266 16.83 -16.18 -19.43
CA ALA A 266 17.74 -15.67 -20.45
C ALA A 266 18.53 -16.81 -21.12
N ARG A 267 18.93 -17.84 -20.36
CA ARG A 267 19.54 -19.06 -20.90
C ARG A 267 18.58 -19.79 -21.83
N ARG A 268 17.32 -19.98 -21.44
CA ARG A 268 16.30 -20.66 -22.27
C ARG A 268 15.99 -19.91 -23.55
N LYS A 269 16.04 -18.58 -23.53
CA LYS A 269 15.84 -17.73 -24.72
C LYS A 269 16.94 -17.89 -25.78
N LEU A 270 18.10 -18.45 -25.44
CA LEU A 270 19.17 -18.72 -26.42
C LEU A 270 18.77 -19.79 -27.45
N GLY A 271 17.79 -20.64 -27.13
CA GLY A 271 17.24 -21.64 -28.04
C GLY A 271 17.28 -23.06 -27.47
N ALA A 272 16.85 -24.02 -28.28
CA ALA A 272 16.89 -25.44 -27.91
C ALA A 272 18.34 -25.93 -27.73
N PRO A 273 18.58 -26.93 -26.85
CA PRO A 273 19.93 -27.43 -26.54
C PRO A 273 20.75 -27.81 -27.78
N ASP A 274 20.10 -28.39 -28.79
CA ASP A 274 20.75 -28.85 -30.01
C ASP A 274 21.20 -27.70 -30.92
N ALA A 275 20.43 -26.61 -30.96
CA ALA A 275 20.78 -25.41 -31.71
C ALA A 275 21.89 -24.60 -31.02
N VAL A 276 21.89 -24.59 -29.68
CA VAL A 276 22.94 -23.94 -28.88
C VAL A 276 24.26 -24.70 -28.99
N ALA A 277 24.22 -26.04 -29.07
CA ALA A 277 25.42 -26.86 -29.22
C ALA A 277 26.14 -26.67 -30.58
N GLN A 278 25.43 -26.23 -31.62
CA GLN A 278 26.00 -25.98 -32.95
C GLN A 278 26.71 -24.62 -33.06
N ASP A 279 26.38 -23.67 -32.19
CA ASP A 279 26.93 -22.31 -32.21
C ASP A 279 27.86 -22.10 -31.00
N PRO A 280 29.19 -22.07 -31.21
CA PRO A 280 30.16 -21.97 -30.11
C PRO A 280 29.95 -20.75 -29.20
N ALA A 281 29.50 -19.62 -29.74
CA ALA A 281 29.27 -18.41 -28.97
C ALA A 281 28.06 -18.54 -28.05
N LYS A 282 26.96 -19.12 -28.55
CA LYS A 282 25.76 -19.39 -27.74
C LYS A 282 26.02 -20.47 -26.70
N LEU A 283 26.82 -21.48 -27.03
CA LEU A 283 27.22 -22.52 -26.09
C LEU A 283 28.01 -21.94 -24.92
N LYS A 284 29.04 -21.12 -25.20
CA LYS A 284 29.81 -20.41 -24.17
C LYS A 284 28.88 -19.58 -23.29
N ARG A 285 28.00 -18.78 -23.89
CA ARG A 285 27.05 -17.95 -23.15
C ARG A 285 26.08 -18.77 -22.29
N SER A 286 25.59 -19.90 -22.79
CA SER A 286 24.71 -20.79 -22.04
C SER A 286 25.42 -21.41 -20.83
N LEU A 287 26.70 -21.73 -20.96
CA LEU A 287 27.51 -22.25 -19.85
C LEU A 287 27.75 -21.17 -18.79
N GLU A 288 28.13 -19.95 -19.21
CA GLU A 288 28.28 -18.79 -18.32
C GLU A 288 27.00 -18.49 -17.54
N LEU A 289 25.85 -18.38 -18.21
CA LEU A 289 24.56 -18.12 -17.55
C LEU A 289 24.21 -19.24 -16.56
N SER A 290 24.50 -20.50 -16.89
CA SER A 290 24.26 -21.61 -15.97
C SER A 290 25.16 -21.55 -14.74
N ALA A 291 26.39 -21.05 -14.87
CA ALA A 291 27.30 -20.83 -13.76
C ALA A 291 26.85 -19.66 -12.89
N TYR A 292 26.46 -18.54 -13.50
CA TYR A 292 25.94 -17.37 -12.78
C TYR A 292 24.64 -17.65 -12.04
N PHE A 293 23.79 -18.57 -12.54
CA PHE A 293 22.59 -19.01 -11.83
C PHE A 293 22.89 -19.68 -10.46
N THR A 294 24.14 -20.07 -10.21
CA THR A 294 24.57 -20.67 -8.92
C THR A 294 25.03 -19.65 -7.88
N ILE A 295 25.09 -18.36 -8.23
CA ILE A 295 25.62 -17.28 -7.40
C ILE A 295 24.55 -16.63 -6.51
N PRO A 296 23.32 -16.33 -6.99
CA PRO A 296 22.28 -15.71 -6.18
C PRO A 296 22.04 -16.41 -4.83
N LYS A 297 21.82 -15.61 -3.79
CA LYS A 297 21.69 -16.06 -2.39
C LYS A 297 20.29 -16.59 -2.09
N ILE A 298 19.88 -17.63 -2.80
CA ILE A 298 18.60 -18.32 -2.62
C ILE A 298 18.70 -19.46 -1.60
N GLU A 299 17.54 -19.93 -1.14
CA GLU A 299 17.42 -21.04 -0.19
C GLU A 299 18.17 -22.29 -0.66
N VAL A 300 18.74 -23.03 0.30
CA VAL A 300 19.61 -24.18 0.01
C VAL A 300 18.97 -25.20 -0.94
N PRO A 301 17.70 -25.63 -0.75
CA PRO A 301 17.06 -26.61 -1.65
C PRO A 301 17.00 -26.13 -3.10
N HIS A 302 16.76 -24.84 -3.30
CA HIS A 302 16.66 -24.21 -4.62
C HIS A 302 18.04 -24.05 -5.27
N ARG A 303 19.03 -23.62 -4.48
CA ARG A 303 20.43 -23.51 -4.91
C ARG A 303 20.99 -24.87 -5.35
N GLN A 304 20.60 -25.96 -4.70
CA GLN A 304 21.01 -27.30 -5.11
C GLN A 304 20.50 -27.68 -6.50
N LEU A 305 19.25 -27.32 -6.85
CA LEU A 305 18.71 -27.57 -8.19
C LEU A 305 19.48 -26.79 -9.26
N ALA A 306 19.83 -25.53 -8.97
CA ALA A 306 20.66 -24.70 -9.84
C ALA A 306 22.05 -25.33 -10.07
N LEU A 307 22.73 -25.71 -8.99
CA LEU A 307 24.04 -26.36 -9.05
C LEU A 307 24.00 -27.70 -9.81
N LEU A 308 22.95 -28.51 -9.59
CA LEU A 308 22.77 -29.78 -10.31
C LEU A 308 22.62 -29.53 -11.82
N SER A 309 21.82 -28.54 -12.22
CA SER A 309 21.63 -28.18 -13.62
C SER A 309 22.93 -27.70 -14.26
N ALA A 310 23.67 -26.81 -13.58
CA ALA A 310 24.97 -26.31 -14.03
C ALA A 310 26.00 -27.44 -14.17
N MET A 311 26.10 -28.33 -13.17
CA MET A 311 26.99 -29.49 -13.18
C MET A 311 26.70 -30.42 -14.38
N GLN A 312 25.44 -30.78 -14.61
CA GLN A 312 25.06 -31.65 -15.73
C GLN A 312 25.37 -31.02 -17.09
N LEU A 313 25.16 -29.71 -17.23
CA LEU A 313 25.45 -28.99 -18.46
C LEU A 313 26.96 -28.90 -18.71
N ALA A 314 27.76 -28.63 -17.67
CA ALA A 314 29.21 -28.58 -17.75
C ALA A 314 29.81 -29.94 -18.15
N VAL A 315 29.37 -31.04 -17.53
CA VAL A 315 29.82 -32.41 -17.88
C VAL A 315 29.49 -32.77 -19.32
N ARG A 316 28.28 -32.43 -19.79
CA ARG A 316 27.84 -32.71 -21.17
C ARG A 316 28.75 -32.03 -22.20
N ASN A 317 29.23 -30.83 -21.89
CA ASN A 317 30.10 -30.04 -22.76
C ASN A 317 31.60 -30.23 -22.49
N LYS A 318 31.98 -31.25 -21.70
CA LYS A 318 33.37 -31.58 -21.35
C LYS A 318 34.10 -30.45 -20.59
N ASN A 319 33.36 -29.64 -19.83
CA ASN A 319 33.92 -28.70 -18.86
C ASN A 319 34.01 -29.38 -17.49
N TYR A 320 35.03 -30.22 -17.31
CA TYR A 320 35.17 -31.07 -16.12
C TYR A 320 35.70 -30.30 -14.90
N ASN A 321 36.53 -29.28 -15.07
CA ASN A 321 37.05 -28.49 -13.95
C ASN A 321 35.93 -27.63 -13.34
N SER A 322 35.15 -26.96 -14.20
CA SER A 322 33.94 -26.24 -13.76
C SER A 322 32.90 -27.18 -13.14
N ALA A 323 32.67 -28.37 -13.71
CA ALA A 323 31.75 -29.35 -13.13
C ALA A 323 32.21 -29.86 -11.74
N LEU A 324 33.52 -30.01 -11.53
CA LEU A 324 34.11 -30.44 -10.27
C LEU A 324 33.84 -29.42 -9.15
N SER A 325 33.94 -28.12 -9.43
CA SER A 325 33.65 -27.09 -8.43
C SER A 325 32.17 -27.04 -8.05
N PHE A 326 31.26 -27.18 -9.03
CA PHE A 326 29.83 -27.32 -8.73
C PHE A 326 29.53 -28.57 -7.90
N ALA A 327 30.15 -29.72 -8.23
CA ALA A 327 29.99 -30.95 -7.45
C ALA A 327 30.47 -30.78 -6.00
N ASN A 328 31.61 -30.12 -5.78
CA ASN A 328 32.11 -29.80 -4.44
C ASN A 328 31.14 -28.90 -3.67
N ARG A 329 30.58 -27.87 -4.31
CA ARG A 329 29.58 -26.98 -3.68
C ARG A 329 28.29 -27.74 -3.33
N ILE A 330 27.84 -28.68 -4.15
CA ILE A 330 26.68 -29.53 -3.84
C ILE A 330 26.96 -30.40 -2.60
N ILE A 331 28.13 -31.02 -2.54
CA ILE A 331 28.54 -31.86 -1.40
C ILE A 331 28.66 -31.03 -0.12
N ALA A 332 29.22 -29.83 -0.20
CA ALA A 332 29.36 -28.92 0.94
C ALA A 332 28.02 -28.38 1.46
N ASN A 333 27.09 -28.03 0.56
CA ASN A 333 25.76 -27.57 0.97
C ASN A 333 24.93 -28.68 1.64
N GLY A 334 25.16 -29.95 1.29
CA GLY A 334 24.35 -31.09 1.75
C GLY A 334 22.92 -31.06 1.21
N GLY A 335 22.21 -32.20 1.19
CA GLY A 335 20.82 -32.25 0.72
C GLY A 335 20.33 -33.66 0.39
N SER A 336 19.48 -33.79 -0.63
CA SER A 336 18.92 -35.10 -1.02
C SER A 336 20.02 -36.11 -1.35
N MET A 337 19.93 -37.32 -0.79
CA MET A 337 20.92 -38.40 -1.01
C MET A 337 21.17 -38.65 -2.50
N LYS A 338 20.12 -38.59 -3.33
CA LYS A 338 20.23 -38.78 -4.79
C LYS A 338 21.11 -37.70 -5.45
N ILE A 339 20.95 -36.43 -5.05
CA ILE A 339 21.70 -35.29 -5.59
C ILE A 339 23.17 -35.41 -5.17
N VAL A 340 23.42 -35.72 -3.89
CA VAL A 340 24.77 -35.83 -3.34
C VAL A 340 25.53 -37.03 -3.91
N GLU A 341 24.88 -38.19 -4.07
CA GLU A 341 25.50 -39.37 -4.71
C GLU A 341 25.84 -39.11 -6.18
N ASN A 342 24.96 -38.43 -6.91
CA ASN A 342 25.24 -38.03 -8.29
C ASN A 342 26.45 -37.09 -8.35
N ALA A 343 26.49 -36.07 -7.49
CA ALA A 343 27.63 -35.16 -7.39
C ALA A 343 28.94 -35.89 -7.04
N LYS A 344 28.93 -36.88 -6.13
CA LYS A 344 30.11 -37.70 -5.82
C LYS A 344 30.59 -38.53 -7.01
N LYS A 345 29.66 -39.13 -7.78
CA LYS A 345 29.98 -39.88 -9.00
C LYS A 345 30.58 -38.96 -10.06
N THR A 346 29.95 -37.81 -10.30
CA THR A 346 30.45 -36.81 -11.24
C THR A 346 31.82 -36.27 -10.82
N LYS A 347 32.02 -36.00 -9.52
CA LYS A 347 33.32 -35.57 -8.98
C LYS A 347 34.43 -36.57 -9.31
N ALA A 348 34.21 -37.86 -9.01
CA ALA A 348 35.19 -38.91 -9.30
C ALA A 348 35.47 -39.08 -10.80
N GLN A 349 34.50 -38.76 -11.67
CA GLN A 349 34.70 -38.72 -13.12
C GLN A 349 35.54 -37.51 -13.55
N CYS A 350 35.24 -36.32 -13.02
CA CYS A 350 35.90 -35.07 -13.39
C CYS A 350 37.35 -35.01 -12.89
N GLU A 351 37.64 -35.59 -11.71
CA GLU A 351 39.00 -35.67 -11.15
C GLU A 351 39.98 -36.46 -12.03
N ARG A 352 39.48 -37.37 -12.88
CA ARG A 352 40.34 -38.15 -13.80
C ARG A 352 40.86 -37.32 -14.97
N ASN A 353 40.18 -36.23 -15.33
CA ASN A 353 40.58 -35.33 -16.42
C ASN A 353 40.05 -33.91 -16.18
N PRO A 354 40.69 -33.13 -15.28
CA PRO A 354 40.23 -31.81 -14.86
C PRO A 354 40.63 -30.74 -15.89
N ASN A 355 40.11 -30.85 -17.11
CA ASN A 355 40.30 -29.84 -18.15
C ASN A 355 38.93 -29.34 -18.64
N ASP A 356 38.87 -28.05 -18.97
CA ASP A 356 37.68 -27.43 -19.54
C ASP A 356 37.87 -27.26 -21.06
N ALA A 357 36.92 -27.79 -21.83
CA ALA A 357 36.96 -27.70 -23.30
C ALA A 357 36.55 -26.32 -23.83
N VAL A 358 35.69 -25.61 -23.09
CA VAL A 358 35.19 -24.27 -23.43
C VAL A 358 35.60 -23.30 -22.33
N ASP A 359 36.35 -22.27 -22.70
CA ASP A 359 36.73 -21.18 -21.81
C ASP A 359 35.54 -20.26 -21.53
N ILE A 360 35.14 -20.14 -20.27
CA ILE A 360 33.96 -19.38 -19.80
C ILE A 360 34.42 -18.26 -18.86
N GLU A 361 33.74 -17.11 -18.91
CA GLU A 361 34.03 -15.99 -18.00
C GLU A 361 33.43 -16.25 -16.60
N PHE A 362 33.95 -17.24 -15.89
CA PHE A 362 33.49 -17.61 -14.57
C PHE A 362 34.69 -17.99 -13.69
N ASP A 363 35.06 -17.11 -12.77
CA ASP A 363 36.05 -17.42 -11.75
C ASP A 363 35.35 -17.96 -10.50
N GLN A 364 35.64 -19.21 -10.17
CA GLN A 364 35.07 -19.90 -9.02
C GLN A 364 35.69 -19.49 -7.67
N PHE A 365 36.83 -18.80 -7.69
CA PHE A 365 37.55 -18.35 -6.50
C PHE A 365 37.34 -16.87 -6.19
N ALA A 366 36.95 -16.09 -7.20
CA ALA A 366 36.64 -14.68 -7.01
C ALA A 366 35.22 -14.48 -6.45
N GLU A 367 35.10 -13.54 -5.51
CA GLU A 367 33.80 -13.03 -5.09
C GLU A 367 33.34 -11.95 -6.09
N PHE A 368 32.18 -12.19 -6.69
CA PHE A 368 31.54 -11.29 -7.63
C PHE A 368 30.03 -11.32 -7.48
N GLU A 369 29.38 -10.28 -7.99
CA GLU A 369 27.93 -10.21 -8.08
C GLU A 369 27.48 -10.21 -9.54
N VAL A 370 26.24 -10.62 -9.82
CA VAL A 370 25.75 -10.72 -11.19
C VAL A 370 24.99 -9.46 -11.56
N CYS A 371 25.37 -8.83 -12.67
CA CYS A 371 24.61 -7.71 -13.20
C CYS A 371 23.20 -8.18 -13.59
N ALA A 372 22.16 -7.57 -13.02
CA ALA A 372 20.78 -7.96 -13.27
C ALA A 372 20.28 -7.68 -14.70
N ALA A 373 20.91 -6.75 -15.45
CA ALA A 373 20.54 -6.48 -16.85
C ALA A 373 21.33 -7.32 -17.87
N SER A 374 22.66 -7.35 -17.78
CA SER A 374 23.49 -8.07 -18.74
C SER A 374 23.79 -9.52 -18.36
N HIS A 375 23.48 -9.95 -17.13
CA HIS A 375 23.84 -11.28 -16.62
C HIS A 375 25.33 -11.60 -16.86
N THR A 376 26.18 -10.71 -16.39
CA THR A 376 27.65 -10.77 -16.46
C THR A 376 28.21 -10.44 -15.08
N PRO A 377 29.37 -10.98 -14.70
CA PRO A 377 29.94 -10.79 -13.38
C PRO A 377 30.38 -9.34 -13.19
N ILE A 378 30.27 -8.87 -11.95
CA ILE A 378 30.78 -7.61 -11.43
C ILE A 378 31.76 -8.00 -10.32
N TYR A 379 33.03 -8.03 -10.66
CA TYR A 379 34.09 -8.39 -9.73
C TYR A 379 34.32 -7.29 -8.70
N SER A 380 34.78 -7.70 -7.52
CA SER A 380 35.19 -6.80 -6.44
C SER A 380 36.19 -5.74 -6.95
N GLY A 381 35.91 -4.46 -6.67
CA GLY A 381 36.70 -3.33 -7.13
C GLY A 381 36.28 -2.70 -8.47
N THR A 382 35.34 -3.30 -9.20
CA THR A 382 34.75 -2.66 -10.39
C THR A 382 33.64 -1.68 -9.99
N ALA A 383 33.49 -0.59 -10.76
CA ALA A 383 32.46 0.41 -10.52
C ALA A 383 31.07 -0.16 -10.85
N PHE A 384 30.20 -0.21 -9.83
CA PHE A 384 28.83 -0.69 -9.95
C PHE A 384 27.83 0.40 -9.55
N GLU A 385 26.63 0.26 -10.07
CA GLU A 385 25.46 1.05 -9.68
C GLU A 385 24.44 0.09 -9.08
N GLU A 386 23.69 0.53 -8.08
CA GLU A 386 22.70 -0.30 -7.42
C GLU A 386 21.31 0.36 -7.48
N CYS A 387 20.29 -0.48 -7.37
CA CYS A 387 18.92 -0.02 -7.18
C CYS A 387 18.69 0.26 -5.70
N ALA A 388 18.27 1.48 -5.37
CA ALA A 388 18.06 1.91 -3.98
C ALA A 388 16.93 1.15 -3.25
N PHE A 389 16.07 0.43 -3.98
CA PHE A 389 14.99 -0.37 -3.41
C PHE A 389 15.36 -1.85 -3.23
N ASP A 390 15.66 -2.53 -4.33
CA ASP A 390 15.82 -4.00 -4.35
C ASP A 390 17.27 -4.48 -4.12
N GLY A 391 18.24 -3.56 -4.11
CA GLY A 391 19.66 -3.85 -3.92
C GLY A 391 20.34 -4.54 -5.11
N SER A 392 19.66 -4.68 -6.24
CA SER A 392 20.23 -5.35 -7.42
C SER A 392 21.36 -4.52 -8.01
N LYS A 393 22.48 -5.18 -8.33
CA LYS A 393 23.66 -4.52 -8.89
C LYS A 393 23.67 -4.52 -10.41
N TYR A 394 24.22 -3.43 -10.94
CA TYR A 394 24.34 -3.16 -12.35
C TYR A 394 25.72 -2.63 -12.70
N HIS A 395 26.15 -2.92 -13.91
CA HIS A 395 27.29 -2.22 -14.51
C HIS A 395 26.98 -0.73 -14.67
N SER A 396 28.01 0.11 -14.52
CA SER A 396 27.89 1.58 -14.62
C SER A 396 27.22 2.07 -15.92
N LYS A 397 27.29 1.29 -17.01
CA LYS A 397 26.60 1.58 -18.29
C LYS A 397 25.07 1.60 -18.21
N TYR A 398 24.48 1.04 -17.16
CA TYR A 398 23.03 0.98 -16.95
C TYR A 398 22.51 2.08 -16.00
N LYS A 399 23.38 3.00 -15.57
CA LYS A 399 22.97 4.16 -14.77
C LYS A 399 21.88 4.94 -15.52
N GLY A 400 20.81 5.31 -14.81
CA GLY A 400 19.67 6.03 -15.36
C GLY A 400 18.65 5.17 -16.12
N MET A 401 18.89 3.86 -16.26
CA MET A 401 17.88 2.95 -16.79
C MET A 401 16.94 2.47 -15.68
N VAL A 402 15.73 2.05 -16.07
CA VAL A 402 14.79 1.40 -15.16
C VAL A 402 15.31 0.02 -14.79
N CYS A 403 15.33 -0.28 -13.49
CA CYS A 403 15.72 -1.57 -12.93
C CYS A 403 14.90 -2.71 -13.55
N LYS A 404 15.55 -3.80 -14.00
CA LYS A 404 14.87 -4.97 -14.61
C LYS A 404 14.20 -5.89 -13.58
N VAL A 405 14.64 -5.79 -12.33
CA VAL A 405 14.14 -6.58 -11.20
C VAL A 405 12.85 -5.98 -10.67
N CYS A 406 12.88 -4.79 -10.07
CA CYS A 406 11.65 -4.14 -9.59
C CYS A 406 10.81 -3.47 -10.69
N GLU A 407 11.35 -3.17 -11.88
CA GLU A 407 10.65 -2.47 -12.99
C GLU A 407 10.16 -1.05 -12.69
N VAL A 408 10.50 -0.51 -11.51
CA VAL A 408 9.97 0.77 -11.00
C VAL A 408 11.08 1.79 -10.79
N CYS A 409 12.17 1.41 -10.13
CA CYS A 409 13.23 2.33 -9.70
C CYS A 409 14.27 2.56 -10.80
N GLU A 410 14.88 3.75 -10.78
CA GLU A 410 16.01 4.10 -11.65
C GLU A 410 17.34 3.63 -11.02
N VAL A 411 18.17 2.97 -11.82
CA VAL A 411 19.46 2.44 -11.38
C VAL A 411 20.46 3.58 -11.12
N GLY A 412 21.07 3.58 -9.93
CA GLY A 412 22.02 4.61 -9.50
C GLY A 412 21.39 5.89 -8.94
N LYS A 413 20.05 5.93 -8.82
CA LYS A 413 19.35 7.03 -8.16
C LYS A 413 19.28 6.77 -6.67
N HIS A 414 19.89 7.65 -5.87
CA HIS A 414 19.84 7.59 -4.42
C HIS A 414 18.60 8.33 -3.89
N GLY A 415 18.03 7.81 -2.80
CA GLY A 415 16.91 8.42 -2.08
C GLY A 415 17.08 8.30 -0.58
N SER A 416 16.09 8.78 0.18
CA SER A 416 16.12 8.71 1.66
C SER A 416 16.00 7.29 2.23
N GLY A 417 15.75 6.29 1.39
CA GLY A 417 15.41 4.92 1.79
C GLY A 417 13.90 4.70 1.90
N LEU A 418 13.49 3.44 1.75
CA LEU A 418 12.10 3.00 1.84
C LEU A 418 11.54 3.25 3.25
N LYS A 419 10.43 3.98 3.33
CA LYS A 419 9.70 4.19 4.59
C LYS A 419 8.45 3.31 4.62
N LEU A 420 8.40 2.38 5.58
CA LEU A 420 7.27 1.48 5.81
C LEU A 420 6.59 1.68 7.16
N PHE A 421 7.26 2.36 8.09
CA PHE A 421 6.79 2.63 9.43
C PHE A 421 6.88 4.13 9.71
N ALA A 422 5.86 4.66 10.38
CA ALA A 422 5.80 6.01 10.91
C ALA A 422 5.45 5.87 12.40
N ALA A 423 6.33 6.38 13.26
CA ALA A 423 6.21 6.30 14.71
C ALA A 423 5.23 7.35 15.26
#